data_AF-A0A8C4WZU6-F1
#
_entry.id   AF-A0A8C4WZU6-F1
#
_cell.length_a   1.000
_cell.length_b   1.000
_cell.length_c   1.000
_cell.angle_alpha   90.00
_cell.angle_beta   90.00
_cell.angle_gamma   90.00
#
_symmetry.space_group_name_H-M   'P 1'
#
loop_
_entity.id
_entity.type
_entity.pdbx_description
1 polymer ?
#
loop_
_entity_poly.entity_id
_entity_poly.type
_entity_poly.pdbx_seq_one_letter_code
_entity_poly.pdbx_strand_id
1 'polypeptide(L)'
;MCHLQGPVGPRDYYIDPNEGCKTDAIKVWCDMETGASCIHANPSTIEQRNWLLSHNKQKHVWFGEDISPESQVLSYCMYCKQSRYKDWDY
;
A
#
# COMPACT_ATOMS: atom_id res chain seq x y z
N MET A 1 -18.97 7.85 10.82
CA MET A 1 -19.33 7.92 9.39
C MET A 1 -20.25 9.10 9.14
N CYS A 2 -19.87 10.04 8.27
CA CYS A 2 -20.63 11.29 8.06
C CYS A 2 -21.57 11.26 6.83
N HIS A 3 -21.35 10.34 5.88
CA HIS A 3 -22.11 10.25 4.63
C HIS A 3 -22.79 8.88 4.49
N LEU A 4 -23.88 8.68 5.25
CA LEU A 4 -24.62 7.40 5.33
C LEU A 4 -25.44 7.05 4.07
N GLN A 5 -25.62 8.01 3.14
CA GLN A 5 -26.26 7.80 1.83
C GLN A 5 -25.27 8.03 0.68
N GLY A 6 -23.98 7.77 0.94
CA GLY A 6 -22.95 7.84 -0.08
C GLY A 6 -23.20 6.87 -1.24
N PRO A 7 -22.41 6.95 -2.32
CA PRO A 7 -22.51 6.05 -3.45
C PRO A 7 -22.55 4.58 -3.00
N VAL A 8 -23.46 3.81 -3.56
CA VAL A 8 -23.61 2.38 -3.26
C VAL A 8 -22.46 1.65 -3.94
N GLY A 9 -21.37 1.42 -3.20
CA GLY A 9 -20.23 0.63 -3.64
C GLY A 9 -18.88 1.36 -3.55
N PRO A 10 -17.80 0.59 -3.66
CA PRO A 10 -16.46 1.08 -3.37
C PRO A 10 -15.91 1.99 -4.47
N ARG A 11 -15.17 3.04 -4.09
CA ARG A 11 -14.67 4.08 -5.01
C ARG A 11 -13.38 4.71 -4.49
N ASP A 12 -12.73 5.46 -5.37
CA ASP A 12 -11.57 6.27 -5.00
C ASP A 12 -11.97 7.53 -4.23
N TYR A 13 -11.29 7.79 -3.12
CA TYR A 13 -11.42 9.00 -2.31
C TYR A 13 -10.03 9.55 -1.94
N TYR A 14 -9.97 10.84 -1.65
CA TYR A 14 -8.81 11.44 -0.99
C TYR A 14 -9.11 11.54 0.50
N ILE A 15 -8.20 10.98 1.31
CA ILE A 15 -8.28 11.07 2.76
C ILE A 15 -6.98 11.68 3.30
N ASP A 16 -7.09 12.36 4.43
CA ASP A 16 -5.96 12.96 5.14
C ASP A 16 -5.92 12.49 6.60
N PRO A 17 -5.36 11.28 6.85
CA PRO A 17 -5.31 10.70 8.19
C PRO A 17 -4.56 11.52 9.24
N ASN A 18 -3.59 12.34 8.82
CA ASN A 18 -2.82 13.18 9.72
C ASN A 18 -3.50 14.54 10.00
N GLU A 19 -4.65 14.81 9.34
CA GLU A 19 -5.53 15.99 9.45
C GLU A 19 -4.89 17.35 9.11
N GLY A 20 -3.58 17.42 8.93
CA GLY A 20 -2.81 18.65 8.86
C GLY A 20 -2.93 19.35 7.51
N CYS A 21 -1.86 19.27 6.73
CA CYS A 21 -1.77 20.02 5.48
C CYS A 21 -2.45 19.26 4.35
N LYS A 22 -3.71 19.58 4.06
CA LYS A 22 -4.57 18.93 3.04
C LYS A 22 -3.91 18.60 1.68
N THR A 23 -2.82 19.27 1.31
CA THR A 23 -2.04 18.99 0.10
C THR A 23 -1.28 17.66 0.14
N ASP A 24 -1.08 17.06 1.31
CA ASP A 24 -0.45 15.74 1.47
C ASP A 24 -1.45 14.59 1.64
N ALA A 25 -2.74 14.87 1.37
CA ALA A 25 -3.81 13.88 1.33
C ALA A 25 -3.50 12.77 0.31
N ILE A 26 -3.88 11.55 0.66
CA ILE A 26 -3.59 10.35 -0.12
C ILE A 26 -4.85 9.85 -0.81
N LYS A 27 -4.68 9.37 -2.05
CA LYS A 27 -5.75 8.69 -2.79
C LYS A 27 -5.85 7.24 -2.30
N VAL A 28 -7.05 6.82 -1.91
CA VAL A 28 -7.35 5.47 -1.43
C VAL A 28 -8.59 4.93 -2.13
N TRP A 29 -8.70 3.62 -2.21
CA TRP A 29 -9.94 2.94 -2.56
C TRP A 29 -10.71 2.68 -1.27
N CYS A 30 -11.89 3.27 -1.11
CA CYS A 30 -12.71 3.13 0.09
C CYS A 30 -13.83 2.13 -0.18
N ASP A 31 -13.87 1.07 0.62
CA ASP A 31 -15.00 0.17 0.70
C ASP A 31 -16.01 0.71 1.69
N MET A 32 -17.12 1.21 1.16
CA MET A 32 -18.17 1.82 1.97
C MET A 32 -19.05 0.76 2.66
N GLU A 33 -18.96 -0.52 2.26
CA GLU A 33 -19.69 -1.62 2.91
C GLU A 33 -18.95 -2.09 4.16
N THR A 34 -17.63 -2.29 4.07
CA THR A 34 -16.79 -2.72 5.20
C THR A 34 -16.21 -1.57 6.02
N GLY A 35 -16.14 -0.37 5.45
CA GLY A 35 -15.45 0.79 6.02
C GLY A 35 -13.94 0.79 5.79
N ALA A 36 -13.40 -0.17 5.02
CA ALA A 36 -11.96 -0.29 4.78
C ALA A 36 -11.42 0.79 3.83
N SER A 37 -10.21 1.29 4.12
CA SER A 37 -9.45 2.18 3.23
C SER A 37 -8.21 1.47 2.69
N CYS A 38 -8.21 1.17 1.39
CA CYS A 38 -7.18 0.38 0.73
C CYS A 38 -6.21 1.27 -0.06
N ILE A 39 -4.90 1.01 0.08
CA ILE A 39 -3.85 1.65 -0.73
C ILE A 39 -3.23 0.62 -1.65
N HIS A 40 -3.16 0.93 -2.94
CA HIS A 40 -2.51 0.08 -3.92
C HIS A 40 -0.99 0.27 -3.90
N ALA A 41 -0.26 -0.83 -4.02
CA ALA A 41 1.18 -0.80 -4.23
C ALA A 41 1.52 -0.22 -5.61
N ASN A 42 2.68 0.44 -5.69
CA ASN A 42 3.30 0.92 -6.91
C ASN A 42 4.79 0.51 -6.90
N PRO A 43 5.24 -0.41 -7.78
CA PRO A 43 4.43 -1.13 -8.77
C PRO A 43 3.40 -2.05 -8.10
N SER A 44 2.31 -2.36 -8.79
CA SER A 44 1.25 -3.26 -8.29
C SER A 44 1.58 -4.75 -8.51
N THR A 45 2.56 -5.03 -9.35
CA THR A 45 3.00 -6.38 -9.71
C THR A 45 4.51 -6.43 -9.83
N ILE A 46 5.10 -7.55 -9.45
CA ILE A 46 6.52 -7.85 -9.68
C ILE A 46 6.62 -8.67 -10.97
N GLU A 47 7.56 -8.30 -11.84
CA GLU A 47 7.80 -9.04 -13.08
C GLU A 47 8.10 -10.52 -12.84
N GLN A 48 7.51 -11.38 -13.66
CA GLN A 48 7.76 -12.82 -13.62
C GLN A 48 9.04 -13.15 -14.38
N ARG A 49 10.15 -13.31 -13.64
CA ARG A 49 11.43 -13.76 -14.18
C ARG A 49 12.17 -14.67 -13.20
N ASN A 50 13.24 -15.31 -13.64
CA ASN A 50 14.13 -16.02 -12.73
C ASN A 50 15.01 -15.01 -11.99
N TRP A 51 14.62 -14.71 -10.75
CA TRP A 51 15.27 -13.69 -9.94
C TRP A 51 16.55 -14.19 -9.24
N LEU A 52 16.63 -15.48 -8.91
CA LEU A 52 17.72 -16.05 -8.13
C LEU A 52 18.50 -17.09 -8.96
N LEU A 53 19.73 -16.75 -9.34
CA LEU A 53 20.63 -17.63 -10.08
C LEU A 53 21.42 -18.61 -9.19
N SER A 54 21.25 -18.53 -7.86
CA SER A 54 22.03 -19.30 -6.90
C SER A 54 21.69 -20.80 -6.89
N HIS A 55 22.71 -21.65 -6.88
CA HIS A 55 22.60 -23.11 -6.79
C HIS A 55 22.29 -23.60 -5.36
N ASN A 56 22.36 -22.74 -4.34
CA ASN A 56 22.23 -23.13 -2.94
C ASN A 56 20.78 -22.96 -2.45
N LYS A 57 19.91 -23.92 -2.81
CA LYS A 57 18.46 -23.91 -2.56
C LYS A 57 18.05 -24.07 -1.08
N GLN A 58 18.99 -24.13 -0.14
CA GLN A 58 18.71 -24.47 1.26
C GLN A 58 18.55 -23.27 2.20
N LYS A 59 18.71 -22.03 1.71
CA LYS A 59 18.58 -20.82 2.54
C LYS A 59 17.39 -19.96 2.11
N HIS A 60 16.73 -19.34 3.09
CA HIS A 60 15.77 -18.25 2.84
C HIS A 60 16.53 -17.03 2.31
N VAL A 61 15.94 -16.35 1.35
CA VAL A 61 16.52 -15.20 0.64
C VAL A 61 15.44 -14.13 0.57
N TRP A 62 15.74 -12.92 1.04
CA TRP A 62 14.83 -11.78 0.98
C TRP A 62 14.82 -11.17 -0.41
N PHE A 63 13.64 -11.10 -1.04
CA PHE A 63 13.52 -10.62 -2.41
C PHE A 63 14.01 -9.18 -2.58
N GLY A 64 13.62 -8.28 -1.68
CA GLY A 64 13.98 -6.86 -1.75
C GLY A 64 15.37 -6.52 -1.23
N GLU A 65 16.13 -7.49 -0.73
CA GLU A 65 17.42 -7.25 -0.07
C GLU A 65 18.56 -8.11 -0.66
N ASP A 66 18.33 -9.40 -0.90
CA ASP A 66 19.39 -10.39 -1.15
C ASP A 66 19.51 -10.86 -2.62
N ILE A 67 18.46 -10.70 -3.43
CA ILE A 67 18.34 -11.36 -4.75
C ILE A 67 19.13 -10.63 -5.84
N SER A 68 18.96 -9.31 -5.96
CA SER A 68 19.78 -8.44 -6.79
C SER A 68 19.47 -6.96 -6.49
N PRO A 69 20.38 -6.03 -6.78
CA PRO A 69 20.11 -4.59 -6.69
C PRO A 69 18.99 -4.10 -7.63
N GLU A 70 18.63 -4.90 -8.65
CA GLU A 70 17.56 -4.60 -9.62
C GLU A 70 16.21 -5.18 -9.20
N SER A 71 16.12 -5.77 -8.00
CA SER A 71 14.88 -6.35 -7.51
C SER A 71 13.81 -5.27 -7.34
N GLN A 72 12.64 -5.52 -7.93
CA GLN A 72 11.51 -4.62 -7.79
C GLN A 72 10.96 -4.72 -6.37
N VAL A 73 10.85 -3.59 -5.66
CA VAL A 73 10.25 -3.56 -4.32
C VAL A 73 8.89 -2.92 -4.41
N LEU A 74 7.89 -3.54 -3.77
CA LEU A 74 6.58 -2.94 -3.64
C LEU A 74 6.68 -1.72 -2.73
N SER A 75 6.31 -0.55 -3.24
CA SER A 75 6.17 0.66 -2.45
C SER A 75 4.70 1.06 -2.38
N TYR A 76 4.29 1.76 -1.33
CA TYR A 76 2.95 2.33 -1.24
C TYR A 76 3.09 3.85 -1.32
N CYS A 77 2.24 4.50 -2.11
CA CYS A 77 2.21 5.96 -2.20
C CYS A 77 1.56 6.52 -0.93
N MET A 78 2.34 6.51 0.14
CA MET A 78 1.93 6.96 1.45
C MET A 78 3.13 7.65 2.10
N TYR A 79 2.97 8.92 2.41
CA TYR A 79 3.99 9.63 3.19
C TYR A 79 4.11 8.98 4.57
N CYS A 80 5.33 8.84 5.10
CA CYS A 80 5.57 8.24 6.42
C CYS A 80 4.77 8.91 7.55
N LYS A 81 4.41 10.19 7.39
CA LYS A 81 3.53 10.89 8.32
C LYS A 81 2.14 10.29 8.33
N GLN A 82 1.57 10.02 7.15
CA GLN A 82 0.24 9.45 7.00
C GLN A 82 0.19 7.98 7.45
N SER A 83 1.28 7.21 7.25
CA SER A 83 1.31 5.79 7.62
C SER A 83 1.19 5.54 9.12
N ARG A 84 1.71 6.45 9.97
CA ARG A 84 1.63 6.34 11.44
C ARG A 84 0.20 6.37 11.96
N TYR A 85 -0.73 6.97 11.22
CA TYR A 85 -2.12 7.14 11.66
C TYR A 85 -3.02 5.97 11.22
N LYS A 86 -2.45 4.94 10.59
CA LYS A 86 -3.20 3.76 10.15
C LYS A 86 -3.32 2.65 11.19
N ASP A 87 -2.43 2.60 12.17
CA ASP A 87 -2.37 1.53 13.17
C ASP A 87 -3.25 1.81 14.41
N TRP A 88 -4.15 2.81 14.34
CA TRP A 88 -5.09 3.12 15.43
C TRP A 88 -6.39 2.35 15.29
N ASP A 89 -6.30 1.02 15.33
CA ASP A 89 -7.42 0.18 15.77
C ASP A 89 -7.44 0.21 17.32
N TYR A 90 -8.51 0.77 17.90
CA TYR A 90 -8.90 0.54 19.29
C TYR A 90 -9.93 -0.59 19.36
#